data_AF-A0A356KZD2-F1
#
_entry.id   AF-A0A356KZD2-F1
#
_cell.length_a   1.000
_cell.length_b   1.000
_cell.length_c   1.000
_cell.angle_alpha   90.00
_cell.angle_beta   90.00
_cell.angle_gamma   90.00
#
_symmetry.space_group_name_H-M   'P 1'
#
loop_
_entity.id
_entity.type
_entity.pdbx_description
1 polymer ?
#
loop_
_entity_poly.entity_id
_entity_poly.type
_entity_poly.pdbx_seq_one_letter_code
_entity_poly.pdbx_strand_id
1 'polypeptide(L)'
;MEFPDEYMNILRSYAEQNNVTVETALADTLEFLELKNEAFQYYHVTIENPRQYLNDAEDMNAKAIRQVFMDLFGEDSVGDLIHCYYNPDKKDVLLLDIEYDEELPLWTLLETFHNKIPGMELSGDTLSLFYVHDRFDGQHDENAALMQWFLSDHEDDGFETAGYYETIFNDAEDDEDLEDDAFDEEDVSGTEDE
;
A
#
# COMPACT_ATOMS: atom_id res chain seq x y z
N MET A 1 5.58 16.69 -29.90
CA MET A 1 4.97 17.78 -29.12
C MET A 1 6.13 18.37 -28.32
N GLU A 2 6.45 19.65 -28.48
CA GLU A 2 7.49 20.29 -27.65
C GLU A 2 6.80 20.91 -26.43
N PHE A 3 7.20 20.48 -25.23
CA PHE A 3 6.75 21.08 -23.98
C PHE A 3 7.50 22.39 -23.74
N PRO A 4 6.89 23.41 -23.11
CA PRO A 4 7.60 24.66 -22.82
C PRO A 4 8.78 24.41 -21.86
N ASP A 5 9.87 25.19 -22.02
CA ASP A 5 11.13 25.00 -21.30
C ASP A 5 10.98 25.02 -19.77
N GLU A 6 10.08 25.85 -19.23
CA GLU A 6 9.81 25.92 -17.80
C GLU A 6 9.25 24.60 -17.24
N TYR A 7 8.34 23.94 -17.98
CA TYR A 7 7.83 22.62 -17.61
C TYR A 7 8.92 21.56 -17.63
N MET A 8 9.78 21.58 -18.66
CA MET A 8 10.90 20.65 -18.75
C MET A 8 11.90 20.84 -17.59
N ASN A 9 12.10 22.07 -17.11
CA ASN A 9 12.95 22.33 -15.95
C ASN A 9 12.32 21.83 -14.63
N ILE A 10 11.01 21.96 -14.47
CA ILE A 10 10.28 21.42 -13.32
C ILE A 10 10.37 19.88 -13.33
N LEU A 11 10.09 19.25 -14.46
CA LEU A 11 10.18 17.79 -14.61
C LEU A 11 11.60 17.28 -14.37
N ARG A 12 12.63 17.97 -14.84
CA ARG A 12 14.04 17.62 -14.56
C ARG A 12 14.36 17.71 -13.07
N SER A 13 13.94 18.78 -12.41
CA SER A 13 14.13 18.95 -10.97
C SER A 13 13.44 17.84 -10.18
N TYR A 14 12.20 17.52 -10.55
CA TYR A 14 11.43 16.42 -9.96
C TYR A 14 12.12 15.06 -10.20
N ALA A 15 12.56 14.81 -11.43
CA ALA A 15 13.20 13.57 -11.85
C ALA A 15 14.51 13.34 -11.08
N GLU A 16 15.32 14.38 -10.92
CA GLU A 16 16.55 14.35 -10.12
C GLU A 16 16.26 14.09 -8.63
N GLN A 17 15.25 14.76 -8.06
CA GLN A 17 14.86 14.58 -6.65
C GLN A 17 14.34 13.19 -6.34
N ASN A 18 13.60 12.56 -7.27
CA ASN A 18 12.95 11.27 -7.07
C ASN A 18 13.72 10.10 -7.70
N ASN A 19 14.92 10.35 -8.23
CA ASN A 19 15.75 9.37 -8.92
C ASN A 19 14.96 8.60 -10.00
N VAL A 20 14.37 9.34 -10.95
CA VAL A 20 13.69 8.79 -12.12
C VAL A 20 14.18 9.45 -13.41
N THR A 21 13.93 8.85 -14.57
CA THR A 21 14.16 9.51 -15.86
C THR A 21 13.10 10.58 -16.13
N VAL A 22 13.43 11.57 -16.97
CA VAL A 22 12.48 12.65 -17.32
C VAL A 22 11.31 12.08 -18.11
N GLU A 23 11.57 11.10 -18.96
CA GLU A 23 10.58 10.36 -19.74
C GLU A 23 9.61 9.62 -18.82
N THR A 24 10.13 8.90 -17.81
CA THR A 24 9.30 8.23 -16.79
C THR A 24 8.47 9.24 -16.02
N ALA A 25 9.09 10.30 -15.48
CA ALA A 25 8.37 11.34 -14.75
C ALA A 25 7.23 11.98 -15.55
N LEU A 26 7.44 12.23 -16.85
CA LEU A 26 6.42 12.76 -17.74
C LEU A 26 5.26 11.78 -17.91
N ALA A 27 5.57 10.51 -18.21
CA ALA A 27 4.55 9.49 -18.43
C ALA A 27 3.73 9.23 -17.14
N ASP A 28 4.40 9.09 -16.00
CA ASP A 28 3.77 8.88 -14.68
C ASP A 28 2.85 10.05 -14.32
N THR A 29 3.28 11.29 -14.60
CA THR A 29 2.45 12.49 -14.34
C THR A 29 1.17 12.50 -15.17
N LEU A 30 1.23 12.05 -16.43
CA LEU A 30 0.05 12.00 -17.29
C LEU A 30 -0.96 10.95 -16.79
N GLU A 31 -0.48 9.74 -16.48
CA GLU A 31 -1.31 8.66 -15.93
C GLU A 31 -1.93 9.06 -14.59
N PHE A 32 -1.12 9.69 -13.71
CA PHE A 32 -1.62 10.24 -12.45
C PHE A 32 -2.76 11.24 -12.67
N LEU A 33 -2.63 12.17 -13.63
CA LEU A 33 -3.69 13.15 -13.89
C LEU A 33 -5.00 12.51 -14.34
N GLU A 34 -4.93 11.35 -14.99
CA GLU A 34 -6.09 10.57 -15.43
C GLU A 34 -6.75 9.82 -14.27
N LEU A 35 -5.97 9.23 -13.36
CA LEU A 35 -6.46 8.29 -12.34
C LEU A 35 -6.58 8.86 -10.92
N LYS A 36 -6.00 10.03 -10.63
CA LYS A 36 -5.87 10.58 -9.25
C LYS A 36 -7.15 10.73 -8.42
N ASN A 37 -8.33 10.74 -9.06
CA ASN A 37 -9.62 10.90 -8.38
C ASN A 37 -10.39 9.57 -8.28
N GLU A 38 -9.81 8.48 -8.74
CA GLU A 38 -10.40 7.15 -8.71
C GLU A 38 -10.05 6.43 -7.39
N ALA A 39 -10.83 5.41 -7.08
CA ALA A 39 -10.62 4.51 -5.94
C ALA A 39 -10.64 3.07 -6.46
N PHE A 40 -9.85 2.21 -5.82
CA PHE A 40 -9.73 0.80 -6.21
C PHE A 40 -9.68 -0.07 -4.96
N GLN A 41 -10.11 -1.32 -5.12
CA GLN A 41 -10.02 -2.34 -4.08
C GLN A 41 -8.72 -3.16 -4.18
N TYR A 42 -8.26 -3.39 -5.41
CA TYR A 42 -7.14 -4.26 -5.72
C TYR A 42 -5.94 -3.47 -6.22
N TYR A 43 -4.79 -3.64 -5.57
CA TYR A 43 -3.55 -2.98 -5.95
C TYR A 43 -2.40 -3.96 -6.07
N HIS A 44 -1.61 -3.77 -7.12
CA HIS A 44 -0.28 -4.35 -7.23
C HIS A 44 0.76 -3.25 -7.10
N VAL A 45 1.68 -3.35 -6.16
CA VAL A 45 2.74 -2.35 -6.00
C VAL A 45 4.10 -2.97 -6.30
N THR A 46 4.86 -2.32 -7.17
CA THR A 46 6.24 -2.69 -7.51
C THR A 46 7.18 -1.59 -7.07
N ILE A 47 8.18 -1.93 -6.25
CA ILE A 47 9.12 -0.98 -5.67
C ILE A 47 10.55 -1.42 -5.98
N GLU A 48 11.25 -0.62 -6.77
CA GLU A 48 12.68 -0.84 -7.05
C GLU A 48 13.53 -0.30 -5.90
N ASN A 49 14.57 -1.05 -5.52
CA ASN A 49 15.52 -0.70 -4.46
C ASN A 49 14.78 -0.23 -3.18
N PRO A 50 13.87 -1.03 -2.60
CA PRO A 50 12.94 -0.60 -1.56
C PRO A 50 13.62 0.05 -0.34
N ARG A 51 14.86 -0.34 -0.05
CA ARG A 51 15.69 0.24 1.02
C ARG A 51 15.87 1.75 0.92
N GLN A 52 15.80 2.34 -0.29
CA GLN A 52 15.97 3.78 -0.48
C GLN A 52 14.83 4.61 0.15
N TYR A 53 13.68 3.98 0.42
CA TYR A 53 12.50 4.62 1.01
C TYR A 53 12.42 4.47 2.53
N LEU A 54 13.34 3.73 3.14
CA LEU A 54 13.31 3.42 4.57
C LEU A 54 14.45 4.11 5.32
N ASN A 55 14.17 4.59 6.53
CA ASN A 55 15.20 5.05 7.45
C ASN A 55 15.92 3.83 8.06
N ASP A 56 17.23 3.92 8.26
CA ASP A 56 18.05 2.85 8.87
C ASP A 56 17.97 1.49 8.16
N ALA A 57 17.69 1.50 6.86
CA ALA A 57 17.49 0.30 6.04
C ALA A 57 18.72 -0.61 5.99
N GLU A 58 19.93 -0.10 6.21
CA GLU A 58 21.19 -0.86 6.11
C GLU A 58 21.26 -2.05 7.08
N ASP A 59 20.63 -1.91 8.26
CA ASP A 59 20.63 -2.93 9.30
C ASP A 59 19.45 -3.92 9.19
N MET A 60 18.53 -3.69 8.24
CA MET A 60 17.33 -4.50 8.08
C MET A 60 17.58 -5.73 7.20
N ASN A 61 17.07 -6.87 7.65
CA ASN A 61 16.98 -8.09 6.82
C ASN A 61 15.75 -8.03 5.90
N ALA A 62 15.69 -8.91 4.89
CA ALA A 62 14.61 -8.91 3.90
C ALA A 62 13.21 -9.07 4.54
N LYS A 63 13.08 -9.90 5.59
CA LYS A 63 11.81 -10.08 6.30
C LYS A 63 11.36 -8.80 7.01
N ALA A 64 12.28 -8.10 7.66
CA ALA A 64 11.98 -6.82 8.31
C ALA A 64 11.56 -5.75 7.29
N ILE A 65 12.19 -5.73 6.11
CA ILE A 65 11.79 -4.83 5.03
C ILE A 65 10.37 -5.16 4.57
N ARG A 66 10.06 -6.44 4.30
CA ARG A 66 8.71 -6.85 3.92
C ARG A 66 7.66 -6.38 4.93
N GLN A 67 7.93 -6.61 6.22
CA GLN A 67 7.02 -6.19 7.30
C GLN A 67 6.78 -4.68 7.29
N VAL A 68 7.85 -3.85 7.21
CA VAL A 68 7.68 -2.40 7.21
C VAL A 68 6.85 -1.92 6.02
N PHE A 69 7.05 -2.49 4.83
CA PHE A 69 6.21 -2.13 3.68
C PHE A 69 4.77 -2.62 3.82
N MET A 70 4.53 -3.80 4.37
CA MET A 70 3.17 -4.25 4.65
C MET A 70 2.48 -3.32 5.66
N ASP A 71 3.18 -2.91 6.71
CA ASP A 71 2.67 -1.96 7.71
C ASP A 71 2.36 -0.60 7.05
N LEU A 72 3.25 -0.06 6.21
CA LEU A 72 3.04 1.20 5.50
C LEU A 72 1.80 1.22 4.59
N PHE A 73 1.37 0.06 4.08
CA PHE A 73 0.22 -0.06 3.19
C PHE A 73 -1.05 -0.59 3.88
N GLY A 74 -0.94 -1.07 5.12
CA GLY A 74 -2.04 -1.68 5.88
C GLY A 74 -2.39 -1.00 7.20
N GLU A 75 -1.53 -0.14 7.78
CA GLU A 75 -1.75 0.45 9.11
C GLU A 75 -2.93 1.45 9.13
N ASP A 76 -3.22 2.10 8.01
CA ASP A 76 -4.26 3.13 7.88
C ASP A 76 -5.53 2.65 7.15
N SER A 77 -5.67 1.35 6.90
CA SER A 77 -6.75 0.77 6.07
C SER A 77 -7.39 -0.47 6.71
N VAL A 78 -8.62 -0.78 6.26
CA VAL A 78 -9.55 -1.69 6.95
C VAL A 78 -9.51 -3.07 6.30
N GLY A 79 -9.09 -4.08 7.06
CA GLY A 79 -9.28 -5.49 6.71
C GLY A 79 -8.39 -6.00 5.58
N ASP A 80 -7.20 -5.42 5.45
CA ASP A 80 -6.40 -5.60 4.24
C ASP A 80 -5.67 -6.94 4.25
N LEU A 81 -5.84 -7.67 3.15
CA LEU A 81 -4.99 -8.81 2.84
C LEU A 81 -3.80 -8.30 2.03
N ILE A 82 -2.61 -8.34 2.65
CA ILE A 82 -1.37 -7.91 2.01
C ILE A 82 -0.41 -9.09 1.93
N HIS A 83 -0.02 -9.44 0.70
CA HIS A 83 1.09 -10.33 0.41
C HIS A 83 2.29 -9.51 -0.06
N CYS A 84 3.44 -9.75 0.56
CA CYS A 84 4.68 -9.06 0.24
C CYS A 84 5.76 -10.03 -0.18
N TYR A 85 6.35 -9.78 -1.34
CA TYR A 85 7.39 -10.60 -1.95
C TYR A 85 8.66 -9.78 -2.11
N TYR A 86 9.75 -10.22 -1.49
CA TYR A 86 11.04 -9.53 -1.62
C TYR A 86 12.21 -10.46 -1.31
N ASN A 87 13.16 -10.55 -2.24
CA ASN A 87 14.45 -11.18 -2.01
C ASN A 87 15.59 -10.45 -2.74
N PRO A 88 16.37 -9.61 -2.03
CA PRO A 88 17.44 -8.83 -2.64
C PRO A 88 18.58 -9.68 -3.22
N ASP A 89 18.74 -10.94 -2.81
CA ASP A 89 19.75 -11.84 -3.38
C ASP A 89 19.40 -12.31 -4.80
N LYS A 90 18.10 -12.29 -5.16
CA LYS A 90 17.61 -12.63 -6.51
C LYS A 90 17.37 -11.38 -7.35
N LYS A 91 16.58 -10.44 -6.83
CA LYS A 91 16.27 -9.16 -7.48
C LYS A 91 15.91 -8.14 -6.41
N ASP A 92 16.51 -6.95 -6.43
CA ASP A 92 16.25 -5.89 -5.45
C ASP A 92 14.96 -5.12 -5.79
N VAL A 93 13.86 -5.85 -5.91
CA VAL A 93 12.51 -5.36 -6.20
C VAL A 93 11.55 -6.00 -5.20
N LEU A 94 10.76 -5.16 -4.54
CA LEU A 94 9.69 -5.58 -3.64
C LEU A 94 8.35 -5.48 -4.37
N LEU A 95 7.51 -6.48 -4.17
CA LEU A 95 6.19 -6.59 -4.77
C LEU A 95 5.15 -6.72 -3.65
N LEU A 96 4.07 -5.97 -3.75
CA LEU A 96 2.89 -6.11 -2.89
C LEU A 96 1.68 -6.48 -3.73
N ASP A 97 0.96 -7.48 -3.29
CA ASP A 97 -0.40 -7.80 -3.73
C ASP A 97 -1.34 -7.45 -2.58
N ILE A 98 -2.27 -6.52 -2.84
CA ILE A 98 -3.10 -5.88 -1.83
C ILE A 98 -4.56 -5.98 -2.26
N GLU A 99 -5.38 -6.55 -1.37
CA GLU A 99 -6.83 -6.52 -1.43
C GLU A 99 -7.34 -5.79 -0.19
N TYR A 100 -7.94 -4.62 -0.40
CA TYR A 100 -8.65 -3.86 0.62
C TYR A 100 -10.09 -4.39 0.77
N ASP A 101 -10.70 -4.31 1.95
CA ASP A 101 -12.12 -4.69 2.10
C ASP A 101 -13.07 -3.72 1.36
N GLU A 102 -12.70 -2.45 1.29
CA GLU A 102 -13.42 -1.39 0.58
C GLU A 102 -12.53 -0.65 -0.42
N GLU A 103 -13.13 0.01 -1.41
CA GLU A 103 -12.37 0.83 -2.37
C GLU A 103 -11.65 1.98 -1.65
N LEU A 104 -10.32 2.01 -1.79
CA LEU A 104 -9.48 3.04 -1.21
C LEU A 104 -9.13 4.08 -2.28
N PRO A 105 -9.28 5.40 -1.99
CA PRO A 105 -8.85 6.44 -2.92
C PRO A 105 -7.37 6.31 -3.25
N LEU A 106 -7.02 6.38 -4.54
CA LEU A 106 -5.62 6.29 -4.99
C LEU A 106 -4.72 7.30 -4.25
N TRP A 107 -5.25 8.49 -3.94
CA TRP A 107 -4.49 9.52 -3.23
C TRP A 107 -3.93 9.05 -1.89
N THR A 108 -4.65 8.19 -1.15
CA THR A 108 -4.19 7.63 0.14
C THR A 108 -2.88 6.85 -0.03
N LEU A 109 -2.76 6.06 -1.09
CA LEU A 109 -1.55 5.26 -1.38
C LEU A 109 -0.41 6.10 -1.92
N LEU A 110 -0.71 7.19 -2.62
CA LEU A 110 0.31 8.11 -3.12
C LEU A 110 1.00 8.87 -1.99
N GLU A 111 0.34 9.07 -0.86
CA GLU A 111 0.93 9.73 0.30
C GLU A 111 2.06 8.91 0.94
N THR A 112 2.08 7.57 0.77
CA THR A 112 3.08 6.67 1.35
C THR A 112 4.52 7.04 0.96
N PHE A 113 4.76 7.44 -0.30
CA PHE A 113 6.10 7.85 -0.75
C PHE A 113 6.26 9.36 -0.92
N HIS A 114 5.30 10.14 -0.41
CA HIS A 114 5.17 11.60 -0.38
C HIS A 114 5.40 12.34 -1.72
N ASN A 115 6.58 12.20 -2.34
CA ASN A 115 7.03 12.98 -3.48
C ASN A 115 7.15 12.19 -4.78
N LYS A 116 7.19 10.85 -4.74
CA LYS A 116 7.32 10.03 -5.96
C LYS A 116 5.94 9.58 -6.45
N ILE A 117 5.53 10.11 -7.60
CA ILE A 117 4.42 9.62 -8.40
C ILE A 117 4.86 8.29 -9.05
N PRO A 118 4.14 7.18 -8.83
CA PRO A 118 4.40 5.92 -9.51
C PRO A 118 3.86 5.95 -10.94
N GLY A 119 4.43 5.13 -11.82
CA GLY A 119 3.74 4.74 -13.05
C GLY A 119 2.49 3.94 -12.73
N MET A 120 1.44 4.08 -13.53
CA MET A 120 0.14 3.48 -13.26
C MET A 120 -0.39 2.70 -14.45
N GLU A 121 -0.82 1.46 -14.21
CA GLU A 121 -1.47 0.62 -15.22
C GLU A 121 -2.72 -0.03 -14.65
N LEU A 122 -3.87 0.29 -15.26
CA LEU A 122 -5.15 -0.32 -14.91
C LEU A 122 -5.39 -1.57 -15.75
N SER A 123 -5.58 -2.71 -15.10
CA SER A 123 -5.93 -3.98 -15.74
C SER A 123 -7.16 -4.59 -15.06
N GLY A 124 -8.32 -4.47 -15.71
CA GLY A 124 -9.58 -4.89 -15.10
C GLY A 124 -9.95 -3.96 -13.94
N ASP A 125 -10.06 -4.53 -12.75
CA ASP A 125 -10.32 -3.88 -11.46
C ASP A 125 -9.05 -3.65 -10.62
N THR A 126 -7.89 -4.12 -11.10
CA THR A 126 -6.62 -4.00 -10.38
C THR A 126 -5.79 -2.83 -10.91
N LEU A 127 -5.37 -1.94 -10.01
CA LEU A 127 -4.44 -0.86 -10.33
C LEU A 127 -3.00 -1.26 -9.96
N SER A 128 -2.12 -1.30 -10.96
CA SER A 128 -0.69 -1.55 -10.74
C SER A 128 0.08 -0.23 -10.61
N LEU A 129 0.87 -0.09 -9.54
CA LEU A 129 1.71 1.05 -9.22
C LEU A 129 3.19 0.68 -9.32
N PHE A 130 3.96 1.42 -10.11
CA PHE A 130 5.36 1.14 -10.39
C PHE A 130 6.27 2.27 -9.88
N TYR A 131 6.93 2.04 -8.75
CA TYR A 131 7.94 2.92 -8.18
C TYR A 131 9.35 2.55 -8.67
N VAL A 132 9.58 2.67 -9.98
CA VAL A 132 10.85 2.31 -10.65
C VAL A 132 11.67 3.53 -11.07
N HIS A 133 12.94 3.36 -11.43
CA HIS A 133 13.78 4.44 -11.94
C HIS A 133 13.44 4.81 -13.39
N ASP A 134 13.34 3.81 -14.25
CA ASP A 134 13.06 3.95 -15.68
C ASP A 134 12.05 2.89 -16.13
N ARG A 135 10.87 3.31 -16.61
CA ARG A 135 9.87 2.36 -17.15
C ARG A 135 10.21 1.86 -18.55
N PHE A 136 11.14 2.51 -19.25
CA PHE A 136 11.43 2.24 -20.65
C PHE A 136 12.71 1.42 -20.86
N ASP A 137 13.34 0.95 -19.77
CA ASP A 137 14.58 0.17 -19.82
C ASP A 137 14.37 -1.33 -20.08
N GLY A 138 13.10 -1.78 -20.13
CA GLY A 138 12.68 -3.17 -20.32
C GLY A 138 12.50 -3.97 -19.02
N GLN A 139 12.87 -3.42 -17.86
CA GLN A 139 12.63 -4.04 -16.55
C GLN A 139 11.15 -3.97 -16.14
N HIS A 140 10.40 -3.01 -16.68
CA HIS A 140 8.96 -2.85 -16.43
C HIS A 140 8.17 -4.14 -16.75
N ASP A 141 8.32 -4.65 -17.98
CA ASP A 141 7.66 -5.89 -18.42
C ASP A 141 8.12 -7.11 -17.59
N GLU A 142 9.40 -7.14 -17.19
CA GLU A 142 9.94 -8.20 -16.34
C GLU A 142 9.34 -8.16 -14.93
N ASN A 143 9.14 -6.97 -14.36
CA ASN A 143 8.55 -6.79 -13.04
C ASN A 143 7.06 -7.15 -13.05
N ALA A 144 6.32 -6.74 -14.08
CA ALA A 144 4.93 -7.13 -14.27
C ALA A 144 4.78 -8.67 -14.41
N ALA A 145 5.67 -9.31 -15.18
CA ALA A 145 5.69 -10.77 -15.30
C ALA A 145 6.07 -11.46 -13.98
N LEU A 146 6.97 -10.86 -13.19
CA LEU A 146 7.35 -11.39 -11.88
C LEU A 146 6.19 -11.36 -10.89
N MET A 147 5.40 -10.27 -10.86
CA MET A 147 4.18 -10.21 -10.06
C MET A 147 3.22 -11.35 -10.44
N GLN A 148 2.96 -11.54 -11.73
CA GLN A 148 2.08 -12.62 -12.20
C GLN A 148 2.59 -14.02 -11.84
N TRP A 149 3.91 -14.20 -11.75
CA TRP A 149 4.50 -15.46 -11.31
C TRP A 149 4.24 -15.72 -9.83
N PHE A 150 4.38 -14.71 -8.96
CA PHE A 150 4.07 -14.83 -7.52
C PHE A 150 2.57 -15.08 -7.27
N LEU A 151 1.68 -14.48 -8.07
CA LEU A 151 0.24 -14.72 -7.98
C LEU A 151 -0.18 -16.12 -8.47
N SER A 152 0.71 -16.83 -9.17
CA SER A 152 0.45 -18.19 -9.66
C SER A 152 0.79 -19.26 -8.62
N ASP A 153 0.23 -20.46 -8.74
CA ASP A 153 0.56 -21.59 -7.86
C ASP A 153 2.05 -21.97 -8.06
N HIS A 154 2.89 -21.63 -7.09
CA HIS A 154 4.33 -21.82 -7.10
C HIS A 154 4.79 -22.36 -5.73
N GLU A 155 5.91 -23.08 -5.70
CA GLU A 155 6.48 -23.56 -4.44
C GLU A 155 6.96 -22.35 -3.61
N ASP A 156 6.48 -22.23 -2.37
CA ASP A 156 6.97 -21.23 -1.41
C ASP A 156 8.49 -21.38 -1.26
N ASP A 157 9.21 -20.44 -1.87
CA ASP A 157 10.67 -20.39 -1.85
C ASP A 157 11.21 -19.47 -0.73
N GLY A 158 10.35 -19.08 0.22
CA GLY A 158 10.70 -18.32 1.42
C GLY A 158 10.78 -16.80 1.20
N PHE A 159 10.25 -16.28 0.09
CA PHE A 159 10.27 -14.85 -0.24
C PHE A 159 9.01 -14.11 0.09
N GLU A 160 7.97 -14.84 0.46
CA GLU A 160 6.67 -14.32 0.82
C GLU A 160 6.60 -13.97 2.31
N THR A 161 5.88 -12.92 2.61
CA THR A 161 5.33 -12.65 3.94
C THR A 161 3.92 -12.14 3.72
N ALA A 162 2.94 -12.82 4.30
CA ALA A 162 1.54 -12.47 4.22
C ALA A 162 1.05 -12.02 5.60
N GLY A 163 0.14 -11.05 5.61
CA GLY A 163 -0.42 -10.48 6.83
C GLY A 163 -1.84 -9.99 6.58
N TYR A 164 -2.61 -9.98 7.66
CA TYR A 164 -3.92 -9.37 7.72
C TYR A 164 -3.84 -8.22 8.72
N TYR A 165 -4.30 -7.03 8.32
CA TYR A 165 -4.25 -5.83 9.14
C TYR A 165 -5.65 -5.51 9.68
N GLU A 166 -5.80 -5.63 11.01
CA GLU A 166 -7.04 -5.29 11.71
C GLU A 166 -7.19 -3.78 11.86
N THR A 167 -8.44 -3.32 11.81
CA THR A 167 -8.83 -1.90 11.77
C THR A 167 -8.32 -1.09 12.97
N ILE A 168 -7.70 0.08 12.72
CA ILE A 168 -7.46 1.09 13.76
C ILE A 168 -8.62 2.08 13.93
N PHE A 169 -9.53 2.13 12.95
CA PHE A 169 -10.81 2.81 13.09
C PHE A 169 -11.73 1.90 13.91
N ASN A 170 -11.69 2.06 15.23
CA ASN A 170 -12.78 1.59 16.08
C ASN A 170 -14.08 2.13 15.48
N ASP A 171 -15.00 1.24 15.12
CA ASP A 171 -16.41 1.54 15.14
C ASP A 171 -16.71 2.12 16.53
N ALA A 172 -16.79 3.45 16.61
CA ALA A 172 -17.23 4.15 17.81
C ALA A 172 -18.75 3.98 18.02
N GLU A 173 -19.37 2.98 17.38
CA GLU A 173 -20.81 2.69 17.41
C GLU A 173 -21.12 1.23 17.77
N ASP A 174 -20.28 0.54 18.53
CA ASP A 174 -20.64 -0.77 19.11
C ASP A 174 -20.36 -0.84 20.63
N ASP A 175 -20.65 0.27 21.33
CA ASP A 175 -20.84 0.30 22.79
C ASP A 175 -22.36 0.30 23.10
N GLU A 176 -23.11 -0.60 22.44
CA GLU A 176 -24.51 -0.92 22.76
C GLU A 176 -24.64 -2.08 23.77
N ASP A 177 -23.63 -2.32 24.62
CA ASP A 177 -23.78 -3.14 25.82
C ASP A 177 -23.77 -2.26 27.09
N LEU A 178 -24.62 -1.22 27.08
CA LEU A 178 -25.26 -0.78 28.33
C LEU A 178 -26.36 -1.80 28.66
N GLU A 179 -25.95 -2.96 29.19
CA GLU A 179 -26.89 -3.86 29.86
C GLU A 179 -27.64 -3.06 30.92
N ASP A 180 -28.94 -2.91 30.68
CA ASP A 180 -29.98 -2.48 31.61
C ASP A 180 -29.84 -3.26 32.93
N ASP A 181 -29.03 -2.77 33.87
CA ASP A 181 -29.14 -3.17 35.26
C ASP A 181 -30.38 -2.45 35.83
N ALA A 182 -31.51 -3.06 35.51
CA ALA A 182 -32.84 -2.72 35.99
C ALA A 182 -32.80 -2.44 37.49
N PHE A 183 -33.08 -1.19 37.84
CA PHE A 183 -33.29 -0.73 39.20
C PHE A 183 -34.59 -1.38 39.72
N ASP A 184 -34.51 -2.62 40.20
CA ASP A 184 -35.64 -3.32 40.81
C ASP A 184 -35.69 -2.95 42.31
N GLU A 185 -36.29 -1.79 42.60
CA GLU A 185 -36.78 -1.44 43.92
C GLU A 185 -38.03 -2.28 44.24
N GLU A 186 -37.86 -3.56 44.62
CA GLU A 186 -38.91 -4.32 45.32
C GLU A 186 -38.56 -4.51 46.81
N ASP A 187 -39.00 -3.52 47.58
CA ASP A 187 -39.88 -3.69 48.75
C ASP A 187 -39.77 -5.03 49.51
N VAL A 188 -38.98 -5.07 50.59
CA VAL A 188 -39.18 -6.05 51.67
C VAL A 188 -39.58 -5.34 52.95
N SER A 189 -40.87 -5.07 53.05
CA SER A 189 -41.54 -4.69 54.29
C SER A 189 -41.63 -5.89 55.26
N GLY A 190 -41.13 -5.71 56.49
CA GLY A 190 -41.88 -6.09 57.70
C GLY A 190 -41.57 -7.39 58.45
N THR A 191 -40.99 -7.19 59.66
CA THR A 191 -41.40 -7.68 61.01
C THR A 191 -41.06 -9.10 61.55
N GLU A 192 -40.39 -9.04 62.73
CA GLU A 192 -40.54 -9.85 63.98
C GLU A 192 -40.18 -11.36 63.92
N ASP A 193 -39.57 -12.05 64.89
CA ASP A 193 -39.23 -11.87 66.31
C ASP A 193 -38.22 -12.99 66.69
N GLU A 194 -37.28 -12.75 67.63
CA GLU A 194 -36.87 -13.64 68.76
C GLU A 194 -35.72 -13.04 69.59
#